data_AF-X1CG92-F1
#
_entry.id   AF-X1CG92-F1
#
_cell.length_a   1.000
_cell.length_b   1.000
_cell.length_c   1.000
_cell.angle_alpha   90.00
_cell.angle_beta   90.00
_cell.angle_gamma   90.00
#
_symmetry.space_group_name_H-M   'P 1'
#
loop_
_entity.id
_entity.type
_entity.pdbx_description
1 polymer ?
#
loop_
_entity_poly.entity_id
_entity_poly.type
_entity_poly.pdbx_seq_one_letter_code
_entity_poly.pdbx_strand_id
1 'polypeptide(L)'
;MNFANAYYGIVFSCLDFMLSGIGEIFSLIVYAHLVIENAKIYDIDDDTLDQIFDFLVRDFSKYALNLYQKSSTTPEQMEWCLKMIKKPNVDSERFGRVWNVVHSLKDAYEMNE
;
A
#
# COMPACT_ATOMS: atom_id res chain seq x y z
N MET A 1 -39.32 5.57 1.71
CA MET A 1 -37.99 5.13 1.22
C MET A 1 -38.14 3.69 0.78
N ASN A 2 -38.15 3.41 -0.53
CA ASN A 2 -38.52 2.09 -1.06
C ASN A 2 -37.45 1.04 -0.77
N PHE A 3 -37.88 -0.19 -0.48
CA PHE A 3 -37.03 -1.35 -0.18
C PHE A 3 -35.96 -1.59 -1.26
N ALA A 4 -36.29 -1.31 -2.53
CA ALA A 4 -35.35 -1.35 -3.64
C ALA A 4 -34.20 -0.33 -3.49
N ASN A 5 -34.46 0.92 -3.08
CA ASN A 5 -33.40 1.92 -2.87
C ASN A 5 -32.50 1.56 -1.67
N ALA A 6 -33.05 0.94 -0.63
CA ALA A 6 -32.25 0.42 0.48
C ALA A 6 -31.36 -0.75 0.03
N TYR A 7 -31.91 -1.69 -0.76
CA TYR A 7 -31.16 -2.84 -1.27
C TYR A 7 -30.07 -2.44 -2.26
N TYR A 8 -30.38 -1.56 -3.23
CA TYR A 8 -29.38 -1.02 -4.16
C TYR A 8 -28.32 -0.19 -3.43
N GLY A 9 -28.70 0.61 -2.42
CA GLY A 9 -27.74 1.35 -1.60
C GLY A 9 -26.79 0.43 -0.82
N ILE A 10 -27.30 -0.65 -0.23
CA ILE A 10 -26.48 -1.65 0.49
C ILE A 10 -25.57 -2.42 -0.48
N VAL A 11 -26.10 -2.89 -1.62
CA VAL A 11 -25.32 -3.64 -2.61
C VAL A 11 -24.22 -2.76 -3.24
N PHE A 12 -24.53 -1.52 -3.60
CA PHE A 12 -23.55 -0.56 -4.13
C PHE A 12 -22.45 -0.25 -3.10
N SER A 13 -22.83 -0.04 -1.84
CA SER A 13 -21.86 0.24 -0.77
C SER A 13 -20.97 -0.96 -0.41
N CYS A 14 -21.45 -2.20 -0.58
CA CYS A 14 -20.64 -3.42 -0.50
C CYS A 14 -19.67 -3.54 -1.69
N LEU A 15 -20.13 -3.19 -2.90
CA LEU A 15 -19.28 -3.21 -4.08
C LEU A 15 -18.15 -2.17 -3.96
N ASP A 16 -18.45 -0.96 -3.50
CA ASP A 16 -17.46 0.08 -3.23
C ASP A 16 -16.44 -0.31 -2.15
N PHE A 17 -16.84 -1.12 -1.17
CA PHE A 17 -15.95 -1.66 -0.15
C PHE A 17 -14.96 -2.66 -0.77
N MET A 18 -15.46 -3.56 -1.63
CA MET A 18 -14.65 -4.57 -2.30
C MET A 18 -13.76 -4.00 -3.40
N LEU A 19 -14.29 -3.09 -4.23
CA LEU A 19 -13.58 -2.56 -5.40
C LEU A 19 -12.54 -1.50 -5.01
N SER A 20 -12.90 -0.52 -4.17
CA SER A 20 -11.99 0.58 -3.86
C SER A 20 -10.99 0.22 -2.76
N GLY A 21 -11.43 -0.36 -1.64
CA GLY A 21 -10.52 -0.54 -0.51
C GLY A 21 -9.72 -1.85 -0.55
N ILE A 22 -10.41 -2.97 -0.80
CA ILE A 22 -9.74 -4.28 -0.85
C ILE A 22 -8.89 -4.41 -2.11
N GLY A 23 -9.34 -3.88 -3.25
CA GLY A 23 -8.57 -3.89 -4.50
C GLY A 23 -7.21 -3.21 -4.37
N GLU A 24 -7.16 -2.00 -3.80
CA GLU A 24 -5.92 -1.25 -3.57
C GLU A 24 -4.96 -2.01 -2.64
N ILE A 25 -5.49 -2.56 -1.54
CA ILE A 25 -4.71 -3.36 -0.59
C ILE A 25 -4.16 -4.63 -1.25
N PHE A 26 -4.98 -5.33 -2.04
CA PHE A 26 -4.59 -6.55 -2.73
C PHE A 26 -3.47 -6.28 -3.74
N SER A 27 -3.60 -5.23 -4.56
CA SER A 27 -2.55 -4.83 -5.50
C SER A 27 -1.24 -4.52 -4.81
N LEU A 28 -1.27 -3.80 -3.67
CA LEU A 28 -0.04 -3.53 -2.89
C LEU A 28 0.66 -4.80 -2.43
N ILE A 29 -0.08 -5.82 -1.96
CA ILE A 29 0.51 -7.09 -1.52
C ILE A 29 1.19 -7.80 -2.69
N VAL A 30 0.54 -7.84 -3.86
CA VAL A 30 1.10 -8.48 -5.06
C VAL A 30 2.37 -7.75 -5.51
N TYR A 31 2.36 -6.42 -5.50
CA TYR A 31 3.56 -5.64 -5.83
C TYR A 31 4.69 -5.84 -4.81
N ALA A 32 4.39 -5.84 -3.51
CA ALA A 32 5.38 -6.08 -2.47
C ALA A 32 6.08 -7.44 -2.66
N HIS A 33 5.30 -8.48 -2.99
CA HIS A 33 5.85 -9.80 -3.28
C HIS A 33 6.77 -9.79 -4.51
N LEU A 34 6.30 -9.21 -5.62
CA LEU A 34 7.07 -9.10 -6.85
C LEU A 34 8.38 -8.33 -6.64
N VAL A 35 8.35 -7.26 -5.84
CA VAL A 35 9.53 -6.47 -5.49
C VAL A 35 10.56 -7.31 -4.74
N ILE A 36 10.15 -8.12 -3.75
CA ILE A 36 11.07 -9.01 -3.02
C ILE A 36 11.66 -10.08 -3.95
N GLU A 37 10.84 -10.68 -4.82
CA GLU A 37 11.30 -11.71 -5.75
C GLU A 37 12.34 -11.14 -6.73
N ASN A 38 12.09 -9.95 -7.27
CA ASN A 38 13.01 -9.29 -8.20
C ASN A 38 14.24 -8.72 -7.50
N ALA A 39 14.15 -8.27 -6.25
CA ALA A 39 15.29 -7.79 -5.48
C ALA A 39 16.40 -8.85 -5.41
N LYS A 40 16.04 -10.14 -5.28
CA LYS A 40 16.99 -11.26 -5.31
C LYS A 40 17.63 -11.51 -6.69
N ILE A 41 16.93 -11.16 -7.77
CA ILE A 41 17.39 -11.38 -9.15
C ILE A 41 18.31 -10.24 -9.59
N TYR A 42 17.99 -9.00 -9.21
CA TYR A 42 18.71 -7.80 -9.60
C TYR A 42 19.78 -7.33 -8.58
N ASP A 43 20.01 -8.10 -7.51
CA ASP A 43 20.95 -7.79 -6.43
C ASP A 43 20.72 -6.37 -5.86
N ILE A 44 19.45 -6.05 -5.57
CA ILE A 44 19.08 -4.74 -5.03
C ILE A 44 19.52 -4.67 -3.56
N ASP A 45 20.18 -3.57 -3.21
CA ASP A 45 20.63 -3.27 -1.85
C ASP A 45 19.47 -3.31 -0.84
N ASP A 46 19.72 -3.97 0.31
CA ASP A 46 18.74 -4.14 1.38
C ASP A 46 18.18 -2.80 1.85
N ASP A 47 18.98 -1.74 2.00
CA ASP A 47 18.51 -0.41 2.45
C ASP A 47 17.49 0.18 1.45
N THR A 48 17.68 -0.06 0.15
CA THR A 48 16.77 0.42 -0.91
C THR A 48 15.46 -0.36 -0.89
N LEU A 49 15.53 -1.68 -0.76
CA LEU A 49 14.36 -2.54 -0.60
C LEU A 49 13.54 -2.09 0.61
N ASP A 50 14.23 -1.89 1.73
CA ASP A 50 13.65 -1.46 2.98
C ASP A 50 12.94 -0.10 2.86
N GLN A 51 13.50 0.85 2.11
CA GLN A 51 12.87 2.14 1.82
C GLN A 51 11.60 1.99 0.98
N ILE A 52 11.57 1.05 0.05
CA ILE A 52 10.36 0.72 -0.72
C ILE A 52 9.27 0.19 0.22
N PHE A 53 9.65 -0.67 1.16
CA PHE A 53 8.72 -1.22 2.14
C PHE A 53 8.16 -0.19 3.14
N ASP A 54 8.92 0.86 3.50
CA ASP A 54 8.43 1.93 4.39
C ASP A 54 7.19 2.62 3.79
N PHE A 55 7.23 3.02 2.52
CA PHE A 55 6.06 3.66 1.90
C PHE A 55 4.94 2.66 1.59
N LEU A 56 5.25 1.41 1.20
CA LEU A 56 4.24 0.37 0.98
C LEU A 56 3.41 0.10 2.25
N VAL A 57 4.04 0.01 3.42
CA VAL A 57 3.34 -0.21 4.70
C VAL A 57 2.49 1.01 5.11
N ARG A 58 2.96 2.23 4.80
CA ARG A 58 2.20 3.47 5.02
C ARG A 58 0.96 3.53 4.15
N ASP A 59 1.09 3.21 2.87
CA ASP A 59 -0.02 3.20 1.92
C ASP A 59 -1.02 2.10 2.28
N PHE A 60 -0.55 0.92 2.67
CA PHE A 60 -1.40 -0.15 3.18
C PHE A 60 -2.22 0.31 4.39
N SER A 61 -1.59 0.99 5.35
CA SER A 61 -2.26 1.54 6.53
C SER A 61 -3.26 2.64 6.19
N LYS A 62 -2.96 3.47 5.18
CA LYS A 62 -3.86 4.51 4.67
C LYS A 62 -5.11 3.91 4.04
N TYR A 63 -4.95 2.88 3.20
CA TYR A 63 -6.09 2.19 2.59
C TYR A 63 -6.92 1.43 3.62
N ALA A 64 -6.28 0.80 4.62
CA ALA A 64 -6.99 0.17 5.73
C ALA A 64 -7.80 1.18 6.57
N LEU A 65 -7.28 2.40 6.78
CA LEU A 65 -8.01 3.47 7.46
C LEU A 65 -9.18 4.00 6.61
N ASN A 66 -8.99 4.19 5.31
CA ASN A 66 -10.06 4.58 4.39
C ASN A 66 -11.17 3.53 4.37
N LEU A 67 -10.81 2.25 4.44
CA LEU A 67 -11.76 1.13 4.52
C LEU A 67 -12.55 1.17 5.83
N TYR A 68 -11.88 1.43 6.95
CA TYR A 68 -12.50 1.58 8.27
C TYR A 68 -13.52 2.73 8.33
N GLN A 69 -13.27 3.83 7.61
CA GLN A 69 -14.14 5.03 7.64
C GLN A 69 -15.40 4.90 6.77
N LYS A 70 -15.57 3.82 5.98
CA LYS A 70 -16.76 3.66 5.14
C LYS A 70 -18.00 3.31 5.97
N SER A 71 -19.14 3.88 5.59
CA SER A 71 -20.44 3.67 6.24
C SER A 71 -21.03 2.26 6.04
N SER A 72 -20.53 1.47 5.09
CA SER A 72 -20.94 0.08 4.86
C SER A 72 -20.21 -0.96 5.71
N THR A 73 -19.24 -0.56 6.51
CA THR A 73 -18.36 -1.50 7.21
C THR A 73 -19.09 -2.14 8.38
N THR A 74 -19.09 -3.48 8.46
CA THR A 74 -19.64 -4.17 9.63
C THR A 74 -18.69 -4.03 10.83
N PRO A 75 -19.17 -4.15 12.07
CA PRO A 75 -18.30 -4.08 13.26
C PRO A 75 -17.14 -5.08 13.23
N GLU A 76 -17.39 -6.28 12.70
CA GLU A 76 -16.37 -7.31 12.50
C GLU A 76 -15.30 -6.84 11.50
N GLN A 77 -15.72 -6.35 10.33
CA GLN A 77 -14.81 -5.83 9.29
C GLN A 77 -13.98 -4.63 9.79
N MET A 78 -14.56 -3.77 10.63
CA MET A 78 -13.85 -2.64 11.25
C MET A 78 -12.71 -3.13 12.16
N GLU A 79 -12.93 -4.20 12.94
CA GLU A 79 -11.90 -4.78 13.79
C GLU A 79 -10.73 -5.35 12.97
N TRP A 80 -11.03 -6.00 11.84
CA TRP A 80 -10.00 -6.46 10.89
C TRP A 80 -9.21 -5.29 10.30
N CYS A 81 -9.87 -4.18 9.93
CA CYS A 81 -9.20 -2.98 9.43
C CYS A 81 -8.24 -2.38 10.45
N LEU A 82 -8.63 -2.33 11.73
CA LEU A 82 -7.75 -1.83 12.80
C LEU A 82 -6.54 -2.73 13.03
N LYS A 83 -6.67 -4.05 12.88
CA LYS A 83 -5.53 -4.99 12.96
C LYS A 83 -4.53 -4.82 11.82
N MET A 84 -5.00 -4.34 10.66
CA MET A 84 -4.20 -4.08 9.46
C MET A 84 -3.35 -2.80 9.57
N ILE A 85 -3.75 -1.84 10.42
CA ILE A 85 -2.99 -0.60 10.61
C ILE A 85 -1.76 -0.87 11.46
N LYS A 86 -0.57 -0.68 10.88
CA LYS A 86 0.71 -0.82 11.56
C LYS A 86 1.54 0.43 11.37
N LYS A 87 2.23 0.84 12.43
CA LYS A 87 3.23 1.90 12.30
C LYS A 87 4.44 1.33 11.56
N PRO A 88 4.92 1.97 10.49
CA PRO A 88 6.18 1.59 9.88
C PRO A 88 7.32 1.82 10.87
N ASN A 89 8.38 1.00 10.77
CA ASN A 89 9.60 1.25 11.52
C ASN A 89 10.33 2.43 10.89
N VAL A 90 10.42 3.55 11.61
CA VAL A 90 11.05 4.77 11.10
C VAL A 90 12.55 4.71 11.41
N ASP A 91 13.36 4.46 10.39
CA ASP A 91 14.83 4.57 10.46
C ASP A 91 15.29 5.78 9.62
N SER A 92 15.60 6.88 10.30
CA SER A 92 16.06 8.13 9.68
C SER A 92 17.48 8.03 9.11
N GLU A 93 18.34 7.16 9.63
CA GLU A 93 19.69 7.00 9.10
C GLU A 93 19.69 6.24 7.78
N ARG A 94 18.77 5.28 7.64
CA ARG A 94 18.57 4.51 6.40
C ARG A 94 18.13 5.37 5.22
N PHE A 95 17.23 6.33 5.46
CA PHE A 95 16.81 7.29 4.43
C PHE A 95 18.00 8.08 3.86
N GLY A 96 18.97 8.45 4.71
CA GLY A 96 20.19 9.14 4.28
C GLY A 96 21.10 8.28 3.40
N ARG A 97 21.20 6.97 3.69
CA ARG A 97 22.01 6.04 2.88
C ARG A 97 21.41 5.83 1.49
N VAL A 98 20.11 5.60 1.40
CA VAL A 98 19.40 5.47 0.10
C VAL A 98 19.45 6.78 -0.69
N TRP A 99 19.32 7.93 -0.02
CA TRP A 99 19.45 9.23 -0.68
C TRP A 99 20.83 9.41 -1.34
N ASN A 100 21.91 8.97 -0.70
CA ASN A 100 23.25 9.05 -1.29
C ASN A 100 23.41 8.13 -2.52
N VAL A 101 22.82 6.93 -2.51
CA VAL A 101 22.81 6.03 -3.67
C VAL A 101 22.05 6.64 -4.83
N VAL A 102 20.83 7.13 -4.61
CA VAL A 102 20.01 7.77 -5.65
C VAL A 102 20.69 9.04 -6.18
N HIS A 103 21.30 9.84 -5.29
CA HIS A 103 22.02 11.04 -5.68
C HIS A 103 23.26 10.71 -6.53
N SER A 104 23.93 9.58 -6.29
CA SER A 104 25.07 9.14 -7.09
C SER A 104 24.72 8.72 -8.52
N LEU A 105 23.45 8.37 -8.78
CA LEU A 105 22.92 8.04 -10.10
C LEU A 105 22.47 9.28 -10.90
N LYS A 106 22.55 10.47 -10.29
CA LYS A 106 22.29 11.73 -10.98
C LYS A 106 23.29 11.87 -12.13
N ASP A 107 22.78 12.18 -13.32
CA ASP A 107 23.55 12.33 -14.55
C ASP A 107 24.18 11.03 -15.10
N ALA A 108 23.83 9.85 -14.55
CA ALA A 108 24.32 8.54 -15.05
C ALA A 108 23.55 8.01 -16.28
N TYR A 109 22.38 8.58 -16.58
CA TYR A 109 21.61 8.22 -17.77
C TYR A 109 21.98 9.12 -18.94
N GLU A 110 22.80 8.62 -19.85
CA GLU A 110 22.93 9.17 -21.20
C GLU A 110 22.02 8.39 -22.14
N MET A 111 21.13 9.10 -22.83
CA MET A 111 20.32 8.51 -23.89
C MET A 111 21.23 8.27 -25.10
N ASN A 112 21.48 7.01 -25.46
CA ASN A 112 22.20 6.69 -26.70
C ASN A 112 21.44 7.30 -27.90
N GLU A 113 22.14 8.07 -28.74
CA GLU A 113 21.64 8.50 -30.07
C GLU A 113 21.38 7.30 -30.99
#